data_AF-A0A943LD73-F1
#
_entry.id   AF-A0A943LD73-F1
#
_cell.length_a   1.000
_cell.length_b   1.000
_cell.length_c   1.000
_cell.angle_alpha   90.00
_cell.angle_beta   90.00
_cell.angle_gamma   90.00
#
_symmetry.space_group_name_H-M   'P 1'
#
loop_
_entity.id
_entity.type
_entity.pdbx_description
1 polymer ?
#
loop_
_entity_poly.entity_id
_entity_poly.type
_entity_poly.pdbx_seq_one_letter_code
_entity_poly.pdbx_strand_id
1 'polypeptide(L)'
;MFLSFFYKYKASGNISKHSGFRTALSMKSKENWEYGHKYAAKLLCMYAIFFILVNIIIIVSNSLNNTTMTIIVVLQMLFYLIIGYKVNNALAKKENS
;
A
#
# COMPACT_ATOMS: atom_id res chain seq x y z
N MET A 1 -8.92 -0.83 0.80
CA MET A 1 -9.34 -2.24 0.60
C MET A 1 -9.39 -2.63 -0.88
N PHE A 2 -10.17 -1.95 -1.75
CA PHE A 2 -10.21 -2.24 -3.20
C PHE A 2 -8.85 -2.26 -3.91
N LEU A 3 -7.98 -1.29 -3.60
CA LEU A 3 -6.63 -1.24 -4.16
C LEU A 3 -5.79 -2.48 -3.81
N SER A 4 -5.96 -3.04 -2.60
CA SER A 4 -5.29 -4.29 -2.21
C SER A 4 -5.74 -5.46 -3.08
N PHE A 5 -7.04 -5.60 -3.33
CA PHE A 5 -7.56 -6.63 -4.23
C PHE A 5 -7.08 -6.44 -5.67
N PHE A 6 -7.08 -5.20 -6.17
CA PHE A 6 -6.53 -4.89 -7.49
C PHE A 6 -5.06 -5.30 -7.60
N TYR A 7 -4.24 -5.02 -6.58
CA TYR A 7 -2.83 -5.42 -6.57
C TYR A 7 -2.67 -6.94 -6.52
N LYS A 8 -3.47 -7.63 -5.72
CA LYS A 8 -3.46 -9.11 -5.66
C LYS A 8 -3.86 -9.73 -6.99
N TYR A 9 -4.87 -9.18 -7.67
CA TYR A 9 -5.28 -9.59 -9.01
C TYR A 9 -4.16 -9.33 -10.03
N LYS A 10 -3.52 -8.16 -9.96
CA LYS A 10 -2.45 -7.79 -10.89
C LYS A 10 -1.17 -8.61 -10.71
N ALA A 11 -0.95 -9.16 -9.51
CA ALA A 11 0.20 -10.00 -9.20
C ALA A 11 0.28 -11.25 -10.11
N SER A 12 -0.87 -11.82 -10.51
CA SER A 12 -0.91 -12.99 -11.42
C SER A 12 -0.82 -12.62 -12.91
N GLY A 13 -0.89 -11.34 -13.23
CA GLY A 13 -0.77 -10.84 -14.60
C GLY A 13 0.66 -10.73 -15.09
N ASN A 14 0.80 -10.34 -16.36
CA ASN A 14 2.10 -9.95 -16.92
C ASN A 14 2.53 -8.56 -16.44
N ILE A 15 3.84 -8.30 -16.48
CA ILE A 15 4.41 -7.00 -16.15
C ILE A 15 3.78 -5.93 -17.05
N SER A 16 3.14 -4.93 -16.43
CA SER A 16 2.50 -3.83 -17.14
C SER A 16 3.35 -2.57 -17.07
N LYS A 17 3.54 -1.90 -18.21
CA LYS A 17 4.18 -0.59 -18.29
C LYS A 17 3.28 0.58 -17.90
N HIS A 18 1.99 0.37 -17.62
CA HIS A 18 1.05 1.48 -17.37
C HIS A 18 0.35 1.41 -16.02
N SER A 19 0.41 0.28 -15.33
CA SER A 19 -0.41 0.07 -14.14
C SER A 19 0.29 -0.82 -13.13
N GLY A 20 -0.11 -0.78 -11.87
CA GLY A 20 0.50 -1.59 -10.81
C GLY A 20 1.63 -0.90 -10.07
N PHE A 21 2.31 -1.68 -9.22
CA PHE A 21 3.51 -1.24 -8.53
C PHE A 21 4.71 -1.27 -9.48
N ARG A 22 5.17 -0.07 -9.87
CA ARG A 22 6.15 0.10 -10.96
C ARG A 22 7.44 0.73 -10.45
N THR A 23 8.21 -0.05 -9.71
CA THR A 23 9.62 0.31 -9.42
C THR A 23 10.55 -0.47 -10.35
N ALA A 24 11.78 0.04 -10.54
CA ALA A 24 12.78 -0.63 -11.34
C ALA A 24 13.00 -2.09 -10.88
N LEU A 25 13.05 -2.31 -9.56
CA LEU A 25 13.17 -3.65 -8.97
C LEU A 25 11.93 -4.51 -9.19
N SER A 26 10.73 -3.93 -9.04
CA SER A 26 9.48 -4.69 -9.21
C SER A 26 9.24 -5.11 -10.65
N MET A 27 9.73 -4.33 -11.63
CA MET A 27 9.55 -4.62 -13.06
C MET A 27 10.68 -5.48 -13.65
N LYS A 28 11.73 -5.80 -12.88
CA LYS A 28 12.91 -6.54 -13.36
C LYS A 28 12.60 -7.97 -13.78
N SER A 29 11.70 -8.65 -13.07
CA SER A 29 11.30 -10.03 -13.35
C SER A 29 9.84 -10.26 -12.98
N LYS A 30 9.22 -11.30 -13.57
CA LYS A 30 7.83 -11.68 -13.23
C LYS A 30 7.69 -12.08 -11.76
N GLU A 31 8.72 -12.68 -11.19
CA GLU A 31 8.75 -13.06 -9.79
C GLU A 31 8.81 -11.85 -8.85
N ASN A 32 9.58 -10.82 -9.21
CA ASN A 32 9.61 -9.56 -8.47
C ASN A 32 8.32 -8.75 -8.63
N TRP A 33 7.69 -8.84 -9.81
CA TRP A 33 6.38 -8.25 -10.06
C TRP A 33 5.33 -8.84 -9.14
N GLU A 34 5.26 -10.17 -9.09
CA GLU A 34 4.31 -10.88 -8.25
C GLU A 34 4.57 -10.61 -6.76
N TYR A 35 5.83 -10.69 -6.32
CA TYR A 35 6.21 -10.42 -4.94
C TYR A 35 5.87 -8.99 -4.53
N GLY A 36 6.26 -7.99 -5.34
CA GLY A 36 6.00 -6.57 -5.06
C GLY A 36 4.51 -6.28 -4.92
N HIS A 37 3.68 -6.83 -5.82
CA HIS A 37 2.23 -6.66 -5.76
C HIS A 37 1.58 -7.38 -4.58
N LYS A 38 1.98 -8.63 -4.28
CA LYS A 38 1.47 -9.37 -3.11
C LYS A 38 1.83 -8.65 -1.80
N TYR A 39 3.07 -8.17 -1.69
CA TYR A 39 3.54 -7.45 -0.50
C TYR A 39 2.85 -6.10 -0.34
N ALA A 40 2.72 -5.32 -1.42
CA ALA A 40 1.97 -4.07 -1.43
C ALA A 40 0.49 -4.28 -1.06
N ALA A 41 -0.17 -5.32 -1.60
CA ALA A 41 -1.54 -5.68 -1.23
C ALA A 41 -1.66 -5.99 0.27
N LYS A 42 -0.73 -6.78 0.83
CA LYS A 42 -0.70 -7.08 2.27
C LYS A 42 -0.61 -5.81 3.11
N LEU A 43 0.29 -4.89 2.78
CA LEU A 43 0.44 -3.61 3.49
C LEU A 43 -0.80 -2.72 3.34
N LEU A 44 -1.35 -2.60 2.13
CA LEU A 44 -2.57 -1.83 1.86
C LEU A 44 -3.77 -2.36 2.67
N CYS A 45 -3.89 -3.67 2.82
CA CYS A 45 -4.95 -4.28 3.62
C CYS A 45 -4.76 -3.96 5.11
N MET A 46 -3.54 -4.16 5.63
CA MET A 46 -3.20 -3.86 7.03
C MET A 46 -3.45 -2.38 7.38
N TYR A 47 -3.01 -1.45 6.52
CA TYR A 47 -3.22 -0.02 6.75
C TYR A 47 -4.68 0.40 6.58
N ALA A 48 -5.44 -0.23 5.67
CA ALA A 48 -6.87 0.03 5.57
C ALA A 48 -7.60 -0.34 6.87
N ILE A 49 -7.30 -1.51 7.45
CA ILE A 49 -7.89 -1.93 8.73
C ILE A 49 -7.49 -0.97 9.85
N PHE A 50 -6.21 -0.59 9.92
CA PHE A 50 -5.72 0.39 10.89
C PHE A 50 -6.48 1.72 10.80
N PHE A 51 -6.63 2.28 9.60
CA PHE A 51 -7.36 3.54 9.43
C PHE A 51 -8.86 3.41 9.71
N ILE A 52 -9.49 2.27 9.44
CA ILE A 52 -10.88 2.03 9.84
C ILE A 52 -11.01 2.13 11.36
N LEU A 53 -10.09 1.50 12.12
CA LEU A 53 -10.10 1.57 13.59
C LEU A 53 -9.89 3.01 14.09
N VAL A 54 -8.93 3.75 13.51
CA VAL A 54 -8.71 5.16 13.86
C VAL A 54 -9.96 6.00 13.61
N ASN A 55 -10.66 5.80 12.48
CA ASN A 55 -11.88 6.53 12.19
C ASN A 55 -13.01 6.19 13.18
N ILE A 56 -13.16 4.92 13.57
CA ILE A 56 -14.15 4.51 14.59
C ILE A 56 -13.88 5.23 15.91
N ILE A 57 -12.61 5.28 16.35
CA ILE A 57 -12.22 5.96 17.60
C ILE A 57 -12.62 7.44 17.55
N ILE A 58 -12.32 8.12 16.44
CA ILE A 58 -12.59 9.57 16.28
C ILE A 58 -14.10 9.87 16.26
N ILE A 59 -14.89 8.99 15.66
CA ILE A 59 -16.36 9.10 15.64
C ILE A 59 -16.91 8.90 17.06
N VAL A 60 -16.47 7.84 17.74
CA VAL A 60 -16.93 7.51 19.11
C VAL A 60 -16.49 8.60 20.11
N SER A 61 -15.32 9.20 19.93
CA SER A 61 -14.83 10.30 20.80
C SER A 61 -15.44 11.66 20.46
N ASN A 62 -16.40 11.73 19.52
CA ASN A 62 -17.03 12.96 19.03
C ASN A 62 -16.00 14.05 18.65
N SER A 63 -14.83 13.64 18.16
CA SER A 63 -13.71 14.53 17.84
C SER A 63 -13.65 14.89 16.35
N LEU A 64 -14.76 14.68 15.64
CA LEU A 64 -14.86 14.91 14.21
C LEU A 64 -15.01 16.41 13.93
N ASN A 65 -13.95 17.01 13.40
CA ASN A 65 -13.96 18.39 12.91
C ASN A 65 -13.03 18.51 11.69
N ASN A 66 -13.03 19.68 11.04
CA ASN A 66 -12.25 19.92 9.81
C ASN A 66 -10.74 19.72 10.03
N THR A 67 -10.21 20.11 11.19
CA THR A 67 -8.80 19.96 11.54
C THR A 67 -8.44 18.48 11.69
N THR A 68 -9.21 17.71 12.46
CA THR A 68 -9.00 16.27 12.66
C THR A 68 -9.07 15.53 11.31
N MET A 69 -10.05 15.86 10.47
CA MET A 69 -10.18 15.26 9.13
C MET A 69 -8.98 15.56 8.24
N THR A 70 -8.51 16.81 8.25
CA THR A 70 -7.33 17.21 7.47
C THR A 70 -6.09 16.45 7.93
N ILE A 71 -5.88 16.30 9.24
CA ILE A 71 -4.76 15.53 9.81
C ILE A 71 -4.82 14.07 9.37
N ILE A 72 -5.99 13.43 9.43
CA ILE A 72 -6.16 12.03 8.99
C ILE A 72 -5.81 11.87 7.52
N VAL A 73 -6.27 12.78 6.66
CA VAL A 73 -6.02 12.71 5.21
C VAL A 73 -4.53 12.88 4.91
N VAL A 74 -3.87 13.87 5.53
CA VAL A 74 -2.41 14.05 5.40
C VAL A 74 -1.66 12.81 5.87
N LEU A 75 -2.07 12.24 7.01
CA LEU A 75 -1.51 11.01 7.53
C LEU A 75 -1.69 9.86 6.53
N GLN A 76 -2.89 9.66 5.97
CA GLN A 76 -3.15 8.63 4.95
C GLN A 76 -2.25 8.79 3.71
N MET A 77 -2.03 10.03 3.24
CA MET A 77 -1.10 10.30 2.14
C MET A 77 0.32 9.85 2.45
N LEU A 78 0.82 10.13 3.67
CA LEU A 78 2.14 9.69 4.11
C LEU A 78 2.26 8.16 4.14
N PHE A 79 1.20 7.45 4.54
CA PHE A 79 1.20 5.99 4.52
C PHE A 79 1.35 5.41 3.11
N TYR A 80 0.81 6.05 2.08
CA TYR A 80 1.05 5.60 0.70
C TYR A 80 2.52 5.69 0.28
N LEU A 81 3.23 6.74 0.71
CA LEU A 81 4.68 6.88 0.48
C LEU A 81 5.45 5.78 1.23
N ILE A 82 5.07 5.51 2.49
CA ILE A 82 5.67 4.45 3.32
C ILE A 82 5.50 3.08 2.66
N ILE A 83 4.33 2.77 2.09
CA ILE A 83 4.11 1.52 1.36
C ILE A 83 5.09 1.42 0.19
N GLY A 84 5.22 2.49 -0.60
CA GLY A 84 6.16 2.54 -1.72
C GLY A 84 7.60 2.21 -1.29
N TYR A 85 8.07 2.88 -0.25
CA TYR A 85 9.39 2.65 0.32
C TYR A 85 9.57 1.22 0.85
N LYS A 86 8.62 0.71 1.65
CA LYS A 86 8.70 -0.63 2.25
C LYS A 86 8.72 -1.73 1.19
N VAL A 87 7.89 -1.61 0.15
CA VAL A 87 7.86 -2.60 -0.93
C VAL A 87 9.19 -2.60 -1.69
N ASN A 88 9.74 -1.43 -2.00
CA ASN A 88 11.02 -1.35 -2.70
C ASN A 88 12.19 -1.88 -1.86
N ASN A 89 12.20 -1.61 -0.56
CA ASN A 89 13.19 -2.17 0.37
C ASN A 89 13.07 -3.69 0.49
N ALA A 90 11.85 -4.24 0.54
CA ALA A 90 11.62 -5.68 0.57
C ALA A 90 12.11 -6.36 -0.72
N LEU A 91 11.88 -5.74 -1.89
CA LEU A 91 12.41 -6.21 -3.17
C LEU A 91 13.93 -6.15 -3.22
N ALA A 92 14.55 -5.09 -2.72
CA ALA A 92 16.01 -4.97 -2.67
C ALA A 92 16.63 -6.05 -1.78
N LYS A 93 16.02 -6.36 -0.63
CA LYS A 93 16.47 -7.46 0.24
C LYS A 93 16.33 -8.82 -0.44
N LYS A 94 15.27 -9.02 -1.23
CA LYS A 94 15.03 -10.26 -1.98
C LYS A 94 16.07 -10.49 -3.07
N GLU A 95 16.53 -9.44 -3.77
CA GLU A 95 17.55 -9.59 -4.83
C GLU A 95 18.97 -9.80 -4.30
N ASN A 96 19.25 -9.37 -3.07
CA ASN A 96 20.56 -9.50 -2.43
C ASN A 96 20.66 -10.72 -1.50
N SER A 97 19.64 -11.59 -1.48
CA SER A 97 19.58 -12.83 -0.70
C SER A 97 19.72 -14.04 -1.58
#